data_AF-A0A960ZAJ6-F1
#
_entry.id   AF-A0A960ZAJ6-F1
#
_cell.length_a   1.000
_cell.length_b   1.000
_cell.length_c   1.000
_cell.angle_alpha   90.00
_cell.angle_beta   90.00
_cell.angle_gamma   90.00
#
_symmetry.space_group_name_H-M   'P 1'
#
loop_
_entity.id
_entity.type
_entity.pdbx_description
1 polymer ?
#
loop_
_entity_poly.entity_id
_entity_poly.type
_entity_poly.pdbx_seq_one_letter_code
_entity_poly.pdbx_strand_id
1 'polypeptide(L)'
;MKATKTRIEVLNLLQKSKKPLNHSQVMEMLPGGYQWDRVTIYRTLSEFEDRSIINSLLSKERITYFEIKNIKAENHSHLICDNCGSIECLKKDFIDLSSLTINGFKVKTVEILYRGLCKSCQ
;
A
#
# COMPACT_ATOMS: atom_id res chain seq x y z
N MET A 1 -11.39 4.67 16.59
CA MET A 1 -10.96 3.25 16.55
C MET A 1 -10.17 2.95 17.82
N LYS A 2 -10.42 1.80 18.47
CA LYS A 2 -9.67 1.40 19.68
C LYS A 2 -8.27 0.90 19.29
N ALA A 3 -7.23 1.40 19.96
CA ALA A 3 -5.85 0.93 19.79
C ALA A 3 -5.69 -0.47 20.42
N THR A 4 -5.82 -1.51 19.60
CA THR A 4 -5.57 -2.91 20.02
C THR A 4 -4.17 -3.32 19.62
N LYS A 5 -3.64 -4.37 20.26
CA LYS A 5 -2.31 -4.92 19.93
C LYS A 5 -2.17 -5.22 18.43
N THR A 6 -3.16 -5.88 17.83
CA THR A 6 -3.15 -6.19 16.37
C THR A 6 -3.06 -4.93 15.52
N ARG A 7 -3.86 -3.91 15.81
CA ARG A 7 -3.85 -2.65 15.05
C ARG A 7 -2.50 -1.95 15.16
N ILE A 8 -1.92 -1.91 16.35
CA ILE A 8 -0.61 -1.28 16.58
C ILE A 8 0.47 -2.02 15.80
N GLU A 9 0.52 -3.35 15.89
CA GLU A 9 1.54 -4.14 15.19
C GLU A 9 1.40 -4.08 13.66
N VAL A 10 0.18 -4.17 13.13
CA VAL A 10 -0.06 -4.00 11.68
C VAL A 10 0.36 -2.62 11.21
N LEU A 11 0.01 -1.56 11.97
CA LEU A 11 0.39 -0.19 11.61
C LEU A 11 1.92 -0.01 11.63
N ASN A 12 2.58 -0.51 12.68
CA ASN A 12 4.05 -0.46 12.81
C ASN A 12 4.75 -1.21 11.66
N LEU A 13 4.22 -2.37 11.26
CA LEU A 13 4.74 -3.15 10.15
C LEU A 13 4.63 -2.35 8.84
N LEU A 14 3.45 -1.82 8.53
CA LEU A 14 3.22 -1.05 7.30
C LEU A 14 4.06 0.23 7.26
N GLN A 15 4.25 0.90 8.41
CA GLN A 15 5.08 2.11 8.50
C GLN A 15 6.57 1.83 8.24
N LYS A 16 7.06 0.65 8.62
CA LYS A 16 8.47 0.25 8.40
C LYS A 16 8.71 -0.34 7.02
N SER A 17 7.65 -0.81 6.35
CA SER A 17 7.77 -1.42 5.03
C SER A 17 8.15 -0.38 3.97
N LYS A 18 9.10 -0.74 3.10
CA LYS A 18 9.52 0.09 1.96
C LYS A 18 8.69 -0.15 0.69
N LYS A 19 7.78 -1.12 0.74
CA LYS A 19 6.92 -1.52 -0.38
C LYS A 19 5.53 -1.93 0.12
N PRO A 20 4.50 -1.86 -0.72
CA PRO A 20 3.18 -2.42 -0.40
C PRO A 20 3.28 -3.91 -0.03
N LEU A 21 2.49 -4.32 0.96
CA LEU A 21 2.42 -5.70 1.45
C LEU A 21 1.03 -6.28 1.21
N ASN A 22 0.94 -7.50 0.71
CA ASN A 22 -0.33 -8.22 0.65
C ASN A 22 -0.69 -8.87 1.99
N HIS A 23 -1.92 -9.40 2.10
CA HIS A 23 -2.39 -10.05 3.33
C HIS A 23 -1.46 -11.15 3.86
N SER A 24 -0.94 -12.00 2.97
CA SER A 24 -0.05 -13.11 3.37
C SER A 24 1.27 -12.58 3.93
N GLN A 25 1.86 -11.58 3.28
CA GLN A 25 3.07 -10.92 3.74
C GLN A 25 2.86 -10.22 5.08
N VAL A 26 1.71 -9.56 5.28
CA VAL A 26 1.37 -8.96 6.59
C VAL A 26 1.34 -10.04 7.68
N MET A 27 0.68 -11.17 7.45
CA MET A 27 0.63 -12.27 8.42
C MET A 27 2.01 -12.86 8.72
N GLU A 28 2.82 -13.07 7.69
CA GLU A 28 4.16 -13.65 7.83
C GLU A 28 5.13 -12.73 8.57
N MET A 29 5.07 -11.42 8.29
CA MET A 29 6.03 -10.43 8.79
C MET A 29 5.64 -9.83 10.15
N LEU A 30 4.44 -10.10 10.66
CA LEU A 30 4.04 -9.70 12.01
C LEU A 30 4.88 -10.45 13.07
N PRO A 31 5.20 -9.84 14.21
CA PRO A 31 5.88 -10.54 15.30
C PRO A 31 5.08 -11.77 15.76
N GLY A 32 5.68 -12.96 15.74
CA GLY A 32 5.00 -14.23 16.00
C GLY A 32 4.36 -14.90 14.77
N GLY A 33 4.48 -14.30 13.58
CA GLY A 33 4.09 -14.88 12.29
C GLY A 33 2.61 -15.25 12.22
N TYR A 34 2.29 -16.46 11.79
CA TYR A 34 0.91 -16.93 11.60
C TYR A 34 0.10 -17.19 12.88
N GLN A 35 0.58 -16.76 14.06
CA GLN A 35 -0.15 -16.89 15.33
C GLN A 35 -1.33 -15.91 15.47
N TRP A 36 -1.40 -14.89 14.61
CA TRP A 36 -2.48 -13.91 14.64
C TRP A 36 -3.73 -14.41 13.91
N ASP A 37 -4.90 -14.04 14.42
CA ASP A 37 -6.17 -14.35 13.76
C ASP A 37 -6.31 -13.60 12.42
N ARG A 38 -6.48 -14.36 11.34
CA ARG A 38 -6.59 -13.84 9.97
C ARG A 38 -7.77 -12.89 9.83
N VAL A 39 -8.93 -13.25 10.39
CA VAL A 39 -10.16 -12.44 10.26
C VAL A 39 -9.94 -11.05 10.89
N THR A 40 -9.27 -11.01 12.04
CA THR A 40 -8.92 -9.78 12.74
C THR A 40 -7.94 -8.92 11.94
N ILE A 41 -6.94 -9.52 11.28
CA ILE A 41 -6.03 -8.77 10.39
C ILE A 41 -6.78 -8.18 9.19
N TYR A 42 -7.64 -8.97 8.54
CA TYR A 42 -8.39 -8.52 7.37
C TYR A 42 -9.32 -7.35 7.73
N ARG A 43 -10.05 -7.47 8.84
CA ARG A 43 -10.90 -6.38 9.37
C ARG A 43 -10.07 -5.15 9.76
N THR A 44 -8.87 -5.35 10.28
CA THR A 44 -7.97 -4.26 10.65
C THR A 44 -7.54 -3.47 9.42
N LEU A 45 -7.10 -4.16 8.37
CA LEU A 45 -6.67 -3.52 7.12
C LEU A 45 -7.84 -2.79 6.43
N SER A 46 -9.01 -3.42 6.36
CA SER A 46 -10.22 -2.78 5.82
C SER A 46 -10.62 -1.54 6.62
N GLU A 47 -10.61 -1.59 7.96
CA GLU A 47 -10.92 -0.40 8.78
C GLU A 47 -9.86 0.70 8.61
N PHE A 48 -8.59 0.35 8.40
CA PHE A 48 -7.55 1.34 8.13
C PHE A 48 -7.76 2.02 6.78
N GLU A 49 -8.14 1.26 5.76
CA GLU A 49 -8.45 1.76 4.42
C GLU A 49 -9.66 2.71 4.45
N ASP A 50 -10.77 2.28 5.08
CA ASP A 50 -11.98 3.10 5.26
C ASP A 50 -11.67 4.44 5.95
N ARG A 51 -10.70 4.44 6.86
CA ARG A 51 -10.24 5.63 7.59
C ARG A 51 -9.12 6.39 6.90
N SER A 52 -8.73 6.02 5.68
CA SER A 52 -7.62 6.62 4.94
C SER A 52 -6.29 6.61 5.72
N ILE A 53 -6.05 5.60 6.56
CA ILE A 53 -4.77 5.40 7.26
C ILE A 53 -3.77 4.68 6.34
N ILE A 54 -4.26 3.84 5.45
CA ILE A 54 -3.49 3.10 4.45
C ILE A 54 -4.08 3.34 3.05
N ASN A 55 -3.27 3.14 2.02
CA ASN A 55 -3.73 2.98 0.65
C ASN A 55 -3.72 1.50 0.28
N SER A 56 -4.51 1.12 -0.71
CA SER A 56 -4.49 -0.22 -1.30
C SER A 56 -4.25 -0.16 -2.81
N LEU A 57 -3.63 -1.22 -3.34
CA LEU A 57 -3.36 -1.40 -4.77
C LEU A 57 -3.77 -2.82 -5.16
N LEU A 58 -4.59 -2.94 -6.20
CA LEU A 58 -5.01 -4.24 -6.74
C LEU A 58 -4.09 -4.68 -7.88
N SER A 59 -3.41 -5.81 -7.73
CA SER A 59 -2.63 -6.42 -8.81
C SER A 59 -3.53 -7.09 -9.85
N LYS A 60 -2.94 -7.44 -11.00
CA LYS A 60 -3.66 -8.12 -12.09
C LYS A 60 -4.17 -9.50 -11.68
N GLU A 61 -3.44 -10.16 -10.78
CA GLU A 61 -3.78 -11.45 -10.17
C GLU A 61 -4.85 -11.33 -9.07
N ARG A 62 -5.49 -10.16 -8.93
CA ARG A 62 -6.49 -9.84 -7.90
C ARG A 62 -5.95 -9.94 -6.47
N ILE A 63 -4.65 -9.69 -6.29
CA ILE A 63 -4.04 -9.59 -4.97
C ILE A 63 -4.03 -8.13 -4.56
N THR A 64 -4.62 -7.83 -3.40
CA THR A 64 -4.58 -6.48 -2.82
C THR A 64 -3.31 -6.31 -1.98
N TYR A 65 -2.60 -5.22 -2.23
CA TYR A 65 -1.44 -4.79 -1.49
C TYR A 65 -1.76 -3.51 -0.71
N PHE A 66 -1.18 -3.37 0.47
CA PHE A 66 -1.44 -2.29 1.41
C PHE A 66 -0.16 -1.55 1.76
N GLU A 67 -0.22 -0.23 1.83
CA GLU A 67 0.88 0.62 2.29
C GLU A 67 0.37 1.75 3.18
N ILE A 68 1.22 2.27 4.07
CA ILE A 68 0.85 3.40 4.91
C ILE A 68 0.53 4.62 4.05
N LYS A 69 -0.60 5.29 4.32
CA LYS A 69 -0.91 6.54 3.65
C LYS A 69 -0.03 7.62 4.24
N ASN A 70 1.03 7.98 3.52
CA ASN A 70 1.98 8.95 4.01
C ASN A 70 1.52 10.36 3.65
N ILE A 71 1.03 11.11 4.64
CA ILE A 71 0.58 12.50 4.46
C ILE A 71 1.77 13.44 4.20
N LYS A 72 3.00 13.00 4.52
CA LYS A 72 4.23 13.80 4.39
C LYS A 72 5.23 13.28 3.35
N ALA A 73 5.10 12.03 2.89
CA ALA A 73 6.01 11.55 1.83
C ALA A 73 5.46 11.93 0.47
N GLU A 74 6.42 12.29 -0.37
CA GLU A 74 6.31 12.56 -1.79
C GLU A 74 5.43 11.48 -2.44
N ASN A 75 4.53 11.88 -3.34
CA ASN A 75 3.84 10.92 -4.20
C ASN A 75 4.92 10.04 -4.87
N HIS A 76 4.80 8.72 -4.76
CA HIS A 76 5.65 7.77 -5.48
C HIS A 76 4.81 6.99 -6.47
N SER A 77 5.40 6.65 -7.61
CA SER A 77 4.81 5.68 -8.53
C SER A 77 5.16 4.25 -8.12
N HIS A 78 4.29 3.33 -8.52
CA HIS A 78 4.53 1.89 -8.38
C HIS A 78 4.89 1.28 -9.73
N LEU A 79 5.84 0.34 -9.75
CA LEU A 79 6.03 -0.60 -10.85
C LEU A 79 5.45 -1.96 -10.45
N ILE A 80 4.58 -2.52 -11.26
CA ILE A 80 4.04 -3.87 -11.10
C ILE A 80 4.61 -4.80 -12.18
N CYS A 81 5.11 -5.96 -11.76
CA CYS A 81 5.44 -7.05 -12.68
C CYS A 81 4.19 -7.78 -13.16
N ASP A 82 3.97 -7.90 -14.47
CA ASP A 82 2.83 -8.60 -15.07
C ASP A 82 2.94 -10.14 -15.02
N ASN A 83 4.10 -10.69 -14.65
CA ASN A 83 4.31 -12.13 -14.51
C ASN A 83 4.13 -12.63 -13.06
N CYS A 84 4.73 -11.93 -12.09
CA CYS A 84 4.74 -12.38 -10.69
C CYS A 84 4.01 -11.44 -9.72
N GLY A 85 3.48 -10.31 -10.20
CA GLY A 85 2.77 -9.33 -9.36
C GLY A 85 3.66 -8.57 -8.39
N SER A 86 4.99 -8.70 -8.46
CA SER A 86 5.89 -7.97 -7.56
C SER A 86 5.77 -6.46 -7.75
N ILE A 87 5.76 -5.71 -6.65
CA ILE A 87 5.68 -4.26 -6.64
C ILE A 87 6.99 -3.64 -6.16
N GLU A 88 7.49 -2.67 -6.92
CA GLU A 88 8.60 -1.79 -6.56
C GLU A 88 8.12 -0.33 -6.55
N CYS A 89 8.61 0.50 -5.62
CA CYS A 89 8.27 1.93 -5.57
C CYS A 89 9.39 2.78 -6.18
N LEU A 90 9.03 3.74 -7.04
CA LEU A 90 9.95 4.76 -7.52
C LEU A 90 10.04 5.90 -6.52
N LYS A 91 11.26 6.24 -6.09
CA LYS A 91 11.47 7.21 -5.00
C LYS A 91 11.10 8.67 -5.32
N LYS A 92 10.67 9.01 -6.54
CA LYS A 92 10.48 10.42 -6.95
C LYS A 92 9.40 10.56 -8.01
N ASP A 93 8.22 11.01 -7.61
CA ASP A 93 7.25 11.65 -8.49
C ASP A 93 6.68 12.89 -7.81
N PHE A 94 7.46 13.98 -7.81
CA PHE A 94 6.99 15.24 -7.25
C PHE A 94 6.03 15.90 -8.26
N ILE A 95 4.75 15.64 -8.08
CA ILE A 95 3.68 16.43 -8.69
C ILE A 95 3.06 17.29 -7.59
N ASP A 96 3.24 18.61 -7.68
CA ASP A 96 2.53 19.55 -6.80
C ASP A 96 1.04 19.58 -7.18
N LEU A 97 0.21 19.03 -6.31
CA LEU A 97 -1.24 18.96 -6.49
C LEU A 97 -1.98 20.13 -5.84
N SER A 98 -1.30 21.00 -5.09
CA SER A 98 -1.94 22.01 -4.23
C SER A 98 -2.84 22.98 -5.00
N SER A 99 -2.54 23.22 -6.28
CA SER A 99 -3.29 24.10 -7.18
C SER A 99 -3.67 23.44 -8.51
N LEU A 100 -3.43 22.13 -8.68
CA LEU A 100 -3.64 21.46 -9.96
C LEU A 100 -5.13 21.39 -10.31
N THR A 101 -5.50 22.13 -11.35
CA THR A 101 -6.84 22.12 -11.93
C THR A 101 -6.73 21.80 -13.41
N ILE A 102 -7.43 20.77 -13.87
CA ILE A 102 -7.46 20.35 -15.28
C ILE A 102 -8.89 20.48 -15.77
N ASN A 103 -9.14 21.35 -16.75
CA ASN A 103 -10.48 21.60 -17.30
C ASN A 103 -11.55 21.92 -16.21
N GLY A 104 -11.16 22.66 -15.17
CA GLY A 104 -12.02 22.99 -14.02
C GLY A 104 -12.13 21.89 -12.96
N PHE A 105 -11.50 20.73 -13.16
CA PHE A 105 -11.47 19.65 -12.19
C PHE A 105 -10.37 19.85 -11.15
N LYS A 106 -10.74 20.00 -9.87
CA LYS A 106 -9.78 20.12 -8.76
C LYS A 106 -9.18 18.76 -8.43
N VAL A 107 -7.93 18.54 -8.82
CA VAL A 107 -7.24 17.26 -8.61
C VAL A 107 -6.87 17.11 -7.14
N LYS A 108 -7.27 15.99 -6.53
CA LYS A 108 -6.94 15.66 -5.13
C LYS A 108 -5.76 14.70 -5.01
N THR A 109 -5.63 13.79 -5.98
CA THR A 109 -4.67 12.69 -5.97
C THR A 109 -4.28 12.38 -7.41
N VAL A 110 -3.03 11.99 -7.62
CA VAL A 110 -2.53 11.42 -8.88
C VAL A 110 -1.89 10.09 -8.54
N GLU A 111 -2.27 9.05 -9.27
CA GLU A 111 -1.70 7.71 -9.16
C GLU A 111 -1.04 7.37 -10.48
N ILE A 112 0.24 6.98 -10.43
CA ILE A 112 1.01 6.58 -11.60
C ILE A 112 1.44 5.14 -11.39
N LEU A 113 1.08 4.31 -12.36
CA LEU A 113 1.34 2.87 -12.34
C LEU A 113 2.09 2.45 -13.59
N TYR A 114 3.32 1.94 -13.40
CA TYR A 114 4.10 1.32 -14.46
C TYR A 114 3.89 -0.19 -14.44
N ARG A 115 3.77 -0.81 -15.62
CA ARG A 115 3.62 -2.27 -15.76
C ARG A 115 4.69 -2.82 -16.71
N GLY A 116 5.22 -4.01 -16.40
CA GLY A 116 6.27 -4.66 -17.18
C GLY A 116 6.77 -5.95 -16.55
N LEU A 117 8.04 -6.30 -16.73
CA LEU A 117 8.68 -7.47 -16.11
C LEU A 117 9.74 -7.01 -15.09
N CYS A 118 9.72 -7.58 -13.88
CA CYS A 118 10.78 -7.35 -12.90
C CYS A 118 12.06 -8.11 -13.29
N LYS A 119 13.19 -7.74 -12.66
CA LYS A 119 14.51 -8.35 -12.94
C LYS A 119 14.55 -9.87 -12.81
N SER A 120 13.69 -10.45 -11.99
CA SER A 120 13.61 -11.89 -11.77
C SER A 120 12.72 -12.62 -12.80
N CYS A 121 11.97 -11.90 -13.62
CA CYS A 121 11.05 -12.46 -14.62
C CYS A 121 11.45 -12.13 -16.06
N GLN A 122 12.55 -11.40 -16.26
CA GLN A 122 13.19 -11.20 -17.56
C GLN A 122 14.07 -12.40 -17.91
#